data_AF-A0A3C0G7X9-F1
#
_entry.id   AF-A0A3C0G7X9-F1
#
_cell.length_a   1.000
_cell.length_b   1.000
_cell.length_c   1.000
_cell.angle_alpha   90.00
_cell.angle_beta   90.00
_cell.angle_gamma   90.00
#
_symmetry.space_group_name_H-M   'P 1'
#
loop_
_entity.id
_entity.type
_entity.pdbx_description
1 polymer ?
#
loop_
_entity_poly.entity_id
_entity_poly.type
_entity_poly.pdbx_seq_one_letter_code
_entity_poly.pdbx_strand_id
1 'polypeptide(L)'
;LDMEGYKDLSVGGEGSNWMSASDSLYWRDSLNTLLAGGSYHTYSGGSNKQVDTPIYIFDQTLADGTEDIEVNITAWVEQWIAGTYSNYGIGVMLTSSQEASGAVDSLAGRPSGRGDDEGNIENPSGSQVSYYIKRFFGRKSQYFFKRPYIEARWDDALRDDRGNFYYSSSVASPADNLNTIYLYNYVRGQLKDIVGIEKTGSVMVSLFSGNIDDTAPTGSSGALLINSQSTPGTTDGANVTLQYFATGGWVSTGIYSASIAITASELATGFDPILTLYDVWSSGSLADGKHLKRRFHTGSIKPILQDSLNTIQTGRNYLSITNLRNSYRQDETARFNLYVREKNWSPNVYTKANTNIETKTVHSASYRVYRTLDSYEAVEYGTGSDNHTYLSYDVSGNYFNFDMNLLQPGYEYAFAFSFYDNSLSSWVEQEQRFKFRVEKL
;
A
#
# COMPACT_ATOMS: atom_id res chain seq x y z
N LEU A 1 20.44 -29.82 -1.19
CA LEU A 1 19.67 -31.01 -1.55
C LEU A 1 20.46 -31.78 -2.60
N ASP A 2 20.82 -33.02 -2.29
CA ASP A 2 21.29 -33.96 -3.29
C ASP A 2 20.10 -34.32 -4.19
N MET A 3 20.16 -33.93 -5.46
CA MET A 3 19.07 -34.12 -6.43
C MET A 3 19.15 -35.46 -7.17
N GLU A 4 20.21 -36.25 -6.92
CA GLU A 4 20.44 -37.55 -7.55
C GLU A 4 20.16 -38.70 -6.59
N GLY A 5 20.59 -38.58 -5.32
CA GLY A 5 20.37 -39.59 -4.29
C GLY A 5 19.10 -39.43 -3.47
N TYR A 6 18.39 -38.31 -3.61
CA TYR A 6 17.20 -37.93 -2.81
C TYR A 6 17.41 -38.09 -1.30
N LYS A 7 18.65 -37.97 -0.84
CA LYS A 7 18.96 -38.05 0.58
C LYS A 7 18.66 -36.72 1.24
N ASP A 8 17.84 -36.80 2.27
CA ASP A 8 17.39 -35.65 3.04
C ASP A 8 18.48 -35.16 3.99
N LEU A 9 19.51 -34.52 3.42
CA LEU A 9 20.71 -34.10 4.16
C LEU A 9 20.67 -32.60 4.43
N SER A 10 20.65 -32.23 5.71
CA SER A 10 21.01 -30.89 6.18
C SER A 10 22.52 -30.72 6.02
N VAL A 11 22.95 -30.27 4.84
CA VAL A 11 24.38 -30.06 4.53
C VAL A 11 24.90 -28.89 5.38
N GLY A 12 25.88 -29.17 6.25
CA GLY A 12 26.52 -28.16 7.10
C GLY A 12 25.87 -27.96 8.47
N GLY A 13 24.94 -28.82 8.89
CA GLY A 13 24.33 -28.73 10.23
C GLY A 13 23.46 -27.49 10.41
N GLU A 14 22.92 -26.92 9.33
CA GLU A 14 21.98 -25.82 9.39
C GLU A 14 20.68 -26.17 8.65
N GLY A 15 19.54 -25.83 9.27
CA GLY A 15 18.21 -25.93 8.66
C GLY A 15 17.39 -27.12 9.14
N SER A 16 16.18 -27.21 8.60
CA SER A 16 15.25 -28.33 8.79
C SER A 16 15.23 -29.22 7.54
N ASN A 17 14.80 -30.46 7.72
CA ASN A 17 14.59 -31.42 6.67
C ASN A 17 13.27 -32.19 6.95
N TRP A 18 12.90 -33.20 6.18
CA TRP A 18 11.68 -33.98 6.43
C TRP A 18 11.72 -34.72 7.77
N MET A 19 12.89 -35.18 8.22
CA MET A 19 13.01 -35.96 9.46
C MET A 19 13.18 -35.07 10.71
N SER A 20 13.74 -33.88 10.55
CA SER A 20 14.21 -33.03 11.65
C SER A 20 13.85 -31.57 11.47
N ALA A 21 13.34 -30.96 12.54
CA ALA A 21 13.04 -29.53 12.65
C ALA A 21 14.30 -28.65 12.70
N SER A 22 15.43 -29.22 13.09
CA SER A 22 16.75 -28.60 13.03
C SER A 22 17.84 -29.65 12.82
N ASP A 23 19.11 -29.22 12.87
CA ASP A 23 20.29 -30.09 12.88
C ASP A 23 20.37 -31.06 14.07
N SER A 24 19.58 -30.81 15.11
CA SER A 24 19.68 -31.46 16.42
C SER A 24 18.32 -31.91 17.00
N LEU A 25 17.21 -31.47 16.40
CA LEU A 25 15.86 -31.75 16.87
C LEU A 25 15.01 -32.42 15.79
N TYR A 26 14.47 -33.59 16.10
CA TYR A 26 13.43 -34.24 15.30
C TYR A 26 12.12 -33.46 15.35
N TRP A 27 11.32 -33.58 14.30
CA TRP A 27 9.94 -33.10 14.33
C TRP A 27 9.11 -33.87 15.36
N ARG A 28 8.26 -33.15 16.08
CA ARG A 28 7.36 -33.72 17.10
C ARG A 28 5.98 -33.08 17.07
N ASP A 29 4.98 -33.85 17.49
CA ASP A 29 3.62 -33.36 17.72
C ASP A 29 3.47 -32.66 19.09
N SER A 30 2.26 -32.16 19.38
CA SER A 30 1.94 -31.51 20.66
C SER A 30 1.97 -32.44 21.88
N LEU A 31 2.04 -33.76 21.65
CA LEU A 31 2.19 -34.80 22.67
C LEU A 31 3.64 -35.31 22.77
N ASN A 32 4.58 -34.63 22.09
CA ASN A 32 6.01 -34.95 22.04
C ASN A 32 6.36 -36.26 21.30
N THR A 33 5.41 -36.80 20.52
CA THR A 33 5.60 -37.95 19.62
C THR A 33 6.44 -37.55 18.44
N LEU A 34 7.39 -38.40 18.03
CA LEU A 34 8.20 -38.15 16.83
C LEU A 34 7.32 -38.31 15.59
N LEU A 35 7.43 -37.37 14.65
CA LEU A 35 6.58 -37.35 13.47
C LEU A 35 7.31 -36.68 12.30
N ALA A 36 7.74 -37.45 11.30
CA ALA A 36 8.36 -36.89 10.10
C ALA A 36 7.42 -35.88 9.41
N GLY A 37 7.98 -34.77 8.91
CA GLY A 37 7.23 -33.66 8.30
C GLY A 37 6.57 -32.69 9.27
N GLY A 38 6.51 -33.02 10.57
CA GLY A 38 5.85 -32.20 11.58
C GLY A 38 4.31 -32.31 11.55
N SER A 39 3.66 -31.79 12.58
CA SER A 39 2.20 -31.79 12.69
C SER A 39 1.58 -30.58 12.01
N TYR A 40 0.46 -30.80 11.33
CA TYR A 40 -0.32 -29.73 10.70
C TYR A 40 -1.61 -29.48 11.47
N HIS A 41 -2.07 -28.25 11.46
CA HIS A 41 -3.42 -27.92 11.90
C HIS A 41 -4.41 -28.47 10.89
N THR A 42 -4.87 -29.69 11.16
CA THR A 42 -5.95 -30.34 10.43
C THR A 42 -7.22 -30.08 11.23
N TYR A 43 -8.24 -29.55 10.56
CA TYR A 43 -9.63 -29.39 11.04
C TYR A 43 -10.09 -27.99 11.43
N SER A 44 -11.03 -27.46 10.63
CA SER A 44 -12.01 -26.46 11.01
C SER A 44 -13.23 -27.15 11.64
N GLY A 45 -13.22 -27.30 12.97
CA GLY A 45 -14.45 -27.41 13.75
C GLY A 45 -14.71 -28.71 14.52
N GLY A 46 -14.09 -28.90 15.69
CA GLY A 46 -14.61 -29.85 16.69
C GLY A 46 -13.82 -29.93 17.99
N SER A 47 -14.41 -29.32 19.03
CA SER A 47 -14.39 -29.71 20.45
C SER A 47 -13.22 -30.57 20.98
N ASN A 48 -12.17 -29.92 21.51
CA ASN A 48 -11.76 -30.17 22.91
C ASN A 48 -10.71 -29.21 23.52
N LYS A 49 -10.43 -28.07 22.88
CA LYS A 49 -10.07 -26.80 23.52
C LYS A 49 -10.60 -25.73 22.58
N GLN A 50 -11.57 -24.94 23.05
CA GLN A 50 -12.13 -23.84 22.28
C GLN A 50 -11.01 -22.82 22.03
N VAL A 51 -10.32 -22.96 20.90
CA VAL A 51 -9.64 -21.83 20.28
C VAL A 51 -10.71 -21.26 19.36
N ASP A 52 -11.32 -20.14 19.73
CA ASP A 52 -12.33 -19.42 18.93
C ASP A 52 -11.77 -18.82 17.64
N THR A 53 -10.61 -19.30 17.19
CA THR A 53 -9.87 -18.79 16.03
C THR A 53 -10.06 -19.75 14.85
N PRO A 54 -10.62 -19.30 13.72
CA PRO A 54 -10.77 -20.12 12.51
C PRO A 54 -9.43 -20.69 12.03
N ILE A 55 -9.39 -21.98 11.68
CA ILE A 55 -8.25 -22.60 11.00
C ILE A 55 -8.48 -22.47 9.49
N TYR A 56 -7.60 -21.76 8.79
CA TYR A 56 -7.62 -21.68 7.34
C TYR A 56 -6.74 -22.77 6.73
N ILE A 57 -7.19 -23.34 5.62
CA ILE A 57 -6.42 -24.18 4.71
C ILE A 57 -6.68 -23.59 3.33
N PHE A 58 -5.61 -23.34 2.58
CA PHE A 58 -5.69 -22.76 1.25
C PHE A 58 -5.25 -23.80 0.22
N ASP A 59 -5.94 -23.82 -0.91
CA ASP A 59 -5.65 -24.69 -2.03
C ASP A 59 -5.38 -23.87 -3.30
N GLN A 60 -4.47 -24.40 -4.13
CA GLN A 60 -4.22 -23.92 -5.48
C GLN A 60 -4.07 -25.16 -6.38
N THR A 61 -4.65 -25.10 -7.57
CA THR A 61 -4.47 -26.12 -8.60
C THR A 61 -3.41 -25.66 -9.59
N LEU A 62 -2.46 -26.55 -9.92
CA LEU A 62 -1.46 -26.35 -10.96
C LEU A 62 -1.88 -27.16 -12.19
N ALA A 63 -1.86 -26.57 -13.38
CA ALA A 63 -2.28 -27.24 -14.60
C ALA A 63 -1.14 -28.12 -15.16
N ASP A 64 0.08 -27.57 -15.17
CA ASP A 64 1.27 -28.20 -15.72
C ASP A 64 2.24 -28.72 -14.63
N GLY A 65 2.14 -28.18 -13.41
CA GLY A 65 3.00 -28.53 -12.26
C GLY A 65 4.35 -27.80 -12.23
N THR A 66 4.57 -26.84 -13.13
CA THR A 66 5.81 -26.03 -13.22
C THR A 66 5.58 -24.54 -12.95
N GLU A 67 4.33 -24.14 -12.70
CA GLU A 67 3.93 -22.78 -12.39
C GLU A 67 4.36 -22.36 -10.98
N ASP A 68 4.39 -21.05 -10.74
CA ASP A 68 4.64 -20.51 -9.40
C ASP A 68 3.38 -20.66 -8.52
N ILE A 69 3.59 -20.87 -7.22
CA ILE A 69 2.50 -20.94 -6.23
C ILE A 69 2.26 -19.54 -5.68
N GLU A 70 1.05 -19.03 -5.88
CA GLU A 70 0.59 -17.74 -5.35
C GLU A 70 -0.74 -17.95 -4.62
N VAL A 71 -0.70 -17.79 -3.30
CA VAL A 71 -1.83 -18.07 -2.41
C VAL A 71 -2.05 -16.88 -1.49
N ASN A 72 -3.27 -16.35 -1.45
CA ASN A 72 -3.64 -15.30 -0.53
C ASN A 72 -3.79 -15.88 0.90
N ILE A 73 -2.81 -15.59 1.75
CA ILE A 73 -2.77 -16.03 3.15
C ILE A 73 -3.11 -14.92 4.15
N THR A 74 -3.74 -13.82 3.72
CA THR A 74 -4.02 -12.64 4.57
C THR A 74 -4.72 -13.03 5.86
N ALA A 75 -5.71 -13.92 5.80
CA ALA A 75 -6.46 -14.33 6.98
C ALA A 75 -5.60 -15.03 8.06
N TRP A 76 -4.55 -15.77 7.67
CA TRP A 76 -3.56 -16.31 8.61
C TRP A 76 -2.69 -15.21 9.22
N VAL A 77 -2.19 -14.30 8.37
CA VAL A 77 -1.29 -13.24 8.81
C VAL A 77 -1.98 -12.30 9.81
N GLU A 78 -3.25 -11.95 9.57
CA GLU A 78 -4.06 -11.16 10.50
C GLU A 78 -4.20 -11.84 11.86
N GLN A 79 -4.39 -13.15 11.90
CA GLN A 79 -4.45 -13.90 13.16
C GLN A 79 -3.10 -13.98 13.87
N TRP A 80 -1.99 -14.04 13.14
CA TRP A 80 -0.64 -13.96 13.71
C TRP A 80 -0.39 -12.59 14.32
N ILE A 81 -0.77 -11.51 13.63
CA ILE A 81 -0.64 -10.13 14.10
C ILE A 81 -1.52 -9.91 15.36
N ALA A 82 -2.75 -10.44 15.35
CA ALA A 82 -3.66 -10.36 16.50
C ALA A 82 -3.22 -11.24 17.70
N GLY A 83 -2.28 -12.17 17.50
CA GLY A 83 -1.86 -13.13 18.51
C GLY A 83 -2.90 -14.21 18.83
N THR A 84 -3.97 -14.30 18.04
CA THR A 84 -5.05 -15.28 18.20
C THR A 84 -4.70 -16.65 17.64
N TYR A 85 -3.64 -16.72 16.81
CA TYR A 85 -3.10 -17.94 16.25
C TYR A 85 -1.59 -17.94 16.35
N SER A 86 -1.01 -18.99 16.93
CA SER A 86 0.44 -19.11 17.04
C SER A 86 1.05 -19.39 15.66
N ASN A 87 2.13 -18.68 15.33
CA ASN A 87 2.85 -18.88 14.08
C ASN A 87 3.79 -20.10 14.19
N TYR A 88 3.47 -21.16 13.45
CA TYR A 88 4.28 -22.38 13.33
C TYR A 88 4.91 -22.55 11.93
N GLY A 89 4.88 -21.49 11.11
CA GLY A 89 5.27 -21.54 9.70
C GLY A 89 4.13 -21.99 8.78
N ILE A 90 4.48 -22.22 7.50
CA ILE A 90 3.56 -22.62 6.45
C ILE A 90 3.99 -23.98 5.90
N GLY A 91 3.06 -24.93 5.87
CA GLY A 91 3.22 -26.21 5.19
C GLY A 91 2.66 -26.15 3.77
N VAL A 92 3.37 -26.73 2.81
CA VAL A 92 2.89 -26.92 1.44
C VAL A 92 2.84 -28.42 1.15
N MET A 93 1.65 -28.91 0.84
CA MET A 93 1.39 -30.33 0.57
C MET A 93 0.52 -30.48 -0.69
N LEU A 94 0.70 -31.58 -1.42
CA LEU A 94 -0.28 -32.04 -2.39
C LEU A 94 -1.46 -32.69 -1.64
N THR A 95 -2.52 -32.99 -2.38
CA THR A 95 -3.63 -33.77 -1.83
C THR A 95 -3.13 -35.14 -1.34
N SER A 96 -3.79 -35.71 -0.32
CA SER A 96 -3.38 -36.99 0.26
C SER A 96 -3.25 -38.10 -0.77
N SER A 97 -4.13 -38.16 -1.78
CA SER A 97 -4.06 -39.12 -2.89
C SER A 97 -2.86 -38.95 -3.82
N GLN A 98 -2.23 -37.78 -3.84
CA GLN A 98 -1.07 -37.47 -4.68
C GLN A 98 0.26 -37.57 -3.93
N GLU A 99 0.24 -37.41 -2.60
CA GLU A 99 1.41 -37.70 -1.75
C GLU A 99 1.68 -39.21 -1.71
N ALA A 100 2.93 -39.59 -1.44
CA ALA A 100 3.34 -40.98 -1.38
C ALA A 100 2.53 -41.76 -0.33
N SER A 101 2.13 -43.00 -0.68
CA SER A 101 1.50 -43.90 0.26
C SER A 101 2.50 -44.36 1.30
N GLY A 102 2.07 -44.42 2.55
CA GLY A 102 2.77 -45.21 3.56
C GLY A 102 1.79 -45.78 4.58
N ALA A 103 2.09 -46.99 5.03
CA ALA A 103 1.28 -47.74 5.96
C ALA A 103 1.85 -47.61 7.38
N VAL A 104 0.95 -47.44 8.35
CA VAL A 104 1.27 -47.57 9.77
C VAL A 104 1.79 -49.00 10.01
N ASP A 105 2.99 -49.15 10.59
CA ASP A 105 3.40 -50.45 11.13
C ASP A 105 2.55 -50.75 12.36
N SER A 106 1.42 -51.40 12.13
CA SER A 106 0.43 -51.75 13.16
C SER A 106 0.95 -52.70 14.25
N LEU A 107 2.17 -53.24 14.15
CA LEU A 107 2.78 -54.06 15.22
C LEU A 107 3.45 -53.24 16.33
N ALA A 108 3.71 -51.96 16.11
CA ALA A 108 4.15 -51.02 17.14
C ALA A 108 3.08 -49.92 17.26
N GLY A 109 2.24 -49.95 18.30
CA GLY A 109 1.17 -48.96 18.49
C GLY A 109 1.65 -47.53 18.80
N ARG A 110 2.54 -46.95 17.99
CA ARG A 110 3.06 -45.59 18.06
C ARG A 110 3.45 -45.08 16.66
N PRO A 111 3.18 -43.80 16.32
CA PRO A 111 3.62 -43.20 15.07
C PRO A 111 5.15 -43.27 14.94
N SER A 112 5.60 -43.57 13.73
CA SER A 112 6.99 -43.80 13.37
C SER A 112 7.86 -42.56 13.54
N GLY A 113 9.01 -42.78 14.16
CA GLY A 113 10.03 -41.77 14.36
C GLY A 113 11.19 -42.26 15.22
N ARG A 114 11.36 -43.58 15.36
CA ARG A 114 12.54 -44.13 16.00
C ARG A 114 13.74 -43.85 15.09
N GLY A 115 14.92 -43.57 15.66
CA GLY A 115 16.12 -43.15 14.90
C GLY A 115 16.66 -44.17 13.89
N ASP A 116 16.01 -45.33 13.79
CA ASP A 116 16.22 -46.45 12.90
C ASP A 116 15.07 -46.67 11.88
N ASP A 117 13.95 -45.95 12.02
CA ASP A 117 12.84 -45.99 11.05
C ASP A 117 13.15 -45.05 9.87
N GLU A 118 13.11 -45.59 8.65
CA GLU A 118 13.36 -44.87 7.39
C GLU A 118 12.27 -43.83 7.02
N GLY A 119 11.67 -43.14 7.99
CA GLY A 119 10.73 -42.04 7.73
C GLY A 119 9.39 -42.51 7.14
N ASN A 120 8.82 -43.59 7.68
CA ASN A 120 7.51 -44.10 7.25
C ASN A 120 6.43 -42.99 7.28
N ILE A 121 5.79 -42.79 6.14
CA ILE A 121 4.72 -41.79 5.93
C ILE A 121 3.40 -42.42 6.38
N GLU A 122 2.59 -41.76 7.22
CA GLU A 122 1.23 -42.22 7.50
C GLU A 122 0.25 -41.66 6.47
N ASN A 123 0.13 -42.33 5.32
CA ASN A 123 -0.80 -41.96 4.25
C ASN A 123 -1.36 -43.23 3.57
N PRO A 124 -2.29 -43.95 4.21
CA PRO A 124 -2.81 -45.22 3.68
C PRO A 124 -3.63 -45.04 2.39
N SER A 125 -4.15 -43.83 2.15
CA SER A 125 -4.83 -43.43 0.92
C SER A 125 -3.89 -42.83 -0.13
N GLY A 126 -2.59 -42.79 0.16
CA GLY A 126 -1.61 -42.15 -0.71
C GLY A 126 -1.34 -42.91 -1.99
N SER A 127 -0.58 -42.29 -2.87
CA SER A 127 -0.16 -42.89 -4.12
C SER A 127 0.92 -43.95 -3.90
N GLN A 128 0.64 -45.19 -4.31
CA GLN A 128 1.63 -46.28 -4.30
C GLN A 128 2.68 -46.16 -5.41
N VAL A 129 2.46 -45.23 -6.35
CA VAL A 129 3.38 -44.92 -7.43
C VAL A 129 3.74 -43.43 -7.35
N SER A 130 5.02 -43.10 -7.37
CA SER A 130 5.42 -41.70 -7.43
C SER A 130 5.14 -41.15 -8.83
N TYR A 131 4.19 -40.22 -8.94
CA TYR A 131 3.84 -39.56 -10.20
C TYR A 131 4.57 -38.21 -10.37
N TYR A 132 4.94 -37.56 -9.26
CA TYR A 132 5.47 -36.20 -9.26
C TYR A 132 6.55 -36.04 -8.18
N ILE A 133 7.56 -35.21 -8.47
CA ILE A 133 8.57 -34.80 -7.50
C ILE A 133 8.39 -33.32 -7.22
N LYS A 134 8.03 -32.97 -5.98
CA LYS A 134 7.98 -31.57 -5.53
C LYS A 134 9.38 -30.99 -5.47
N ARG A 135 9.61 -29.90 -6.19
CA ARG A 135 10.88 -29.15 -6.17
C ARG A 135 10.59 -27.67 -5.98
N PHE A 136 11.02 -27.16 -4.83
CA PHE A 136 10.95 -25.74 -4.53
C PHE A 136 12.34 -25.12 -4.57
N PHE A 137 12.41 -23.88 -5.05
CA PHE A 137 13.61 -23.09 -4.88
C PHE A 137 13.80 -22.74 -3.40
N GLY A 138 15.04 -22.82 -2.92
CA GLY A 138 15.37 -22.38 -1.56
C GLY A 138 15.58 -20.87 -1.48
N ARG A 139 15.48 -20.31 -0.27
CA ARG A 139 15.75 -18.88 0.03
C ARG A 139 17.09 -18.34 -0.48
N LYS A 140 18.11 -19.22 -0.60
CA LYS A 140 19.47 -18.89 -1.09
C LYS A 140 19.67 -19.23 -2.58
N SER A 141 18.60 -19.54 -3.32
CA SER A 141 18.67 -19.87 -4.75
C SER A 141 19.36 -18.77 -5.55
N GLN A 142 20.15 -19.13 -6.56
CA GLN A 142 20.73 -18.16 -7.51
C GLN A 142 19.67 -17.51 -8.40
N TYR A 143 18.52 -18.18 -8.58
CA TYR A 143 17.37 -17.66 -9.30
C TYR A 143 16.59 -16.71 -8.39
N PHE A 144 16.96 -15.43 -8.42
CA PHE A 144 16.50 -14.41 -7.47
C PHE A 144 14.97 -14.34 -7.36
N PHE A 145 14.28 -14.17 -8.50
CA PHE A 145 12.82 -14.03 -8.53
C PHE A 145 12.05 -15.34 -8.32
N LYS A 146 12.75 -16.47 -8.24
CA LYS A 146 12.12 -17.76 -7.92
C LYS A 146 12.27 -18.12 -6.44
N ARG A 147 12.89 -17.28 -5.64
CA ARG A 147 13.00 -17.50 -4.19
C ARG A 147 11.61 -17.37 -3.56
N PRO A 148 11.26 -18.23 -2.59
CA PRO A 148 9.99 -18.13 -1.88
C PRO A 148 9.99 -16.88 -1.00
N TYR A 149 8.88 -16.15 -1.01
CA TYR A 149 8.64 -14.99 -0.14
C TYR A 149 7.17 -14.93 0.30
N ILE A 150 6.92 -14.17 1.35
CA ILE A 150 5.58 -13.71 1.72
C ILE A 150 5.55 -12.22 1.42
N GLU A 151 4.53 -11.77 0.71
CA GLU A 151 4.34 -10.38 0.33
C GLU A 151 3.07 -9.83 0.96
N ALA A 152 3.13 -8.57 1.37
CA ALA A 152 1.97 -7.80 1.76
C ALA A 152 1.74 -6.72 0.69
N ARG A 153 0.51 -6.63 0.18
CA ARG A 153 0.08 -5.68 -0.83
C ARG A 153 -1.02 -4.80 -0.23
N TRP A 154 -0.84 -3.48 -0.25
CA TRP A 154 -1.83 -2.53 0.25
C TRP A 154 -1.67 -1.16 -0.43
N ASP A 155 -2.75 -0.38 -0.48
CA ASP A 155 -2.72 1.01 -0.94
C ASP A 155 -2.06 1.90 0.13
N ASP A 156 -0.85 2.38 -0.14
CA ASP A 156 -0.11 3.34 0.69
C ASP A 156 -0.11 4.76 0.11
N ALA A 157 -0.88 5.01 -0.94
CA ALA A 157 -0.85 6.28 -1.65
C ALA A 157 -1.46 7.42 -0.82
N LEU A 158 -0.70 8.51 -0.69
CA LEU A 158 -1.15 9.76 -0.08
C LEU A 158 -1.73 10.67 -1.15
N ARG A 159 -2.96 11.13 -0.93
CA ARG A 159 -3.76 11.88 -1.92
C ARG A 159 -3.99 13.30 -1.43
N ASP A 160 -2.95 14.15 -1.53
CA ASP A 160 -3.01 15.54 -1.09
C ASP A 160 -3.57 16.43 -2.20
N ASP A 161 -4.85 16.75 -2.08
CA ASP A 161 -5.62 17.57 -3.01
C ASP A 161 -5.18 19.05 -2.99
N ARG A 162 -4.22 19.46 -2.16
CA ARG A 162 -3.74 20.87 -2.10
C ARG A 162 -3.36 21.44 -3.48
N GLY A 163 -2.82 20.62 -4.39
CA GLY A 163 -2.48 21.05 -5.75
C GLY A 163 -3.67 21.15 -6.71
N ASN A 164 -4.75 20.44 -6.44
CA ASN A 164 -5.98 20.35 -7.23
C ASN A 164 -7.20 20.55 -6.32
N PHE A 165 -7.18 21.60 -5.49
CA PHE A 165 -8.25 21.81 -4.51
C PHE A 165 -9.43 22.47 -5.22
N TYR A 166 -10.62 21.89 -5.15
CA TYR A 166 -11.82 22.41 -5.79
C TYR A 166 -12.76 23.07 -4.78
N TYR A 167 -13.36 24.19 -5.18
CA TYR A 167 -14.54 24.68 -4.51
C TYR A 167 -15.70 23.69 -4.68
N SER A 168 -16.47 23.50 -3.61
CA SER A 168 -17.65 22.66 -3.65
C SER A 168 -18.67 23.22 -4.63
N SER A 169 -19.21 22.33 -5.45
CA SER A 169 -20.16 22.64 -6.52
C SER A 169 -21.43 21.80 -6.39
N SER A 170 -22.56 22.39 -6.76
CA SER A 170 -23.86 21.71 -6.75
C SER A 170 -23.98 20.63 -7.82
N VAL A 171 -23.11 20.64 -8.83
CA VAL A 171 -23.06 19.61 -9.88
C VAL A 171 -22.24 18.38 -9.48
N ALA A 172 -21.50 18.45 -8.38
CA ALA A 172 -20.65 17.37 -7.87
C ALA A 172 -21.32 16.67 -6.68
N SER A 173 -21.02 15.38 -6.49
CA SER A 173 -21.55 14.63 -5.34
C SER A 173 -20.93 15.14 -4.03
N PRO A 174 -21.53 14.84 -2.85
CA PRO A 174 -20.92 15.19 -1.58
C PRO A 174 -19.51 14.61 -1.38
N ALA A 175 -19.22 13.45 -1.98
CA ALA A 175 -17.90 12.84 -1.92
C ALA A 175 -16.89 13.55 -2.84
N ASP A 176 -17.31 13.95 -4.05
CA ASP A 176 -16.45 14.67 -4.99
C ASP A 176 -16.14 16.11 -4.54
N ASN A 177 -17.02 16.68 -3.73
CA ASN A 177 -16.85 18.01 -3.14
C ASN A 177 -15.85 18.06 -1.98
N LEU A 178 -15.37 16.90 -1.53
CA LEU A 178 -14.49 16.77 -0.39
C LEU A 178 -13.03 16.74 -0.84
N ASN A 179 -12.23 17.71 -0.39
CA ASN A 179 -10.81 17.79 -0.67
C ASN A 179 -10.03 17.34 0.56
N THR A 180 -9.09 16.40 0.40
CA THR A 180 -8.23 15.93 1.47
C THR A 180 -6.87 16.59 1.39
N ILE A 181 -6.46 17.27 2.46
CA ILE A 181 -5.15 17.93 2.55
C ILE A 181 -4.29 17.33 3.63
N TYR A 182 -2.97 17.37 3.42
CA TYR A 182 -2.00 16.76 4.33
C TYR A 182 -1.07 17.80 4.97
N LEU A 183 -0.67 17.50 6.21
CA LEU A 183 0.39 18.19 6.95
C LEU A 183 1.55 17.23 7.15
N TYR A 184 2.72 17.60 6.64
CA TYR A 184 3.97 16.87 6.79
C TYR A 184 4.88 17.59 7.79
N ASN A 185 5.07 17.01 8.97
CA ASN A 185 5.91 17.59 10.01
C ASN A 185 7.35 17.05 9.95
N TYR A 186 8.18 17.73 9.16
CA TYR A 186 9.62 17.46 9.10
C TYR A 186 10.39 18.21 10.19
N VAL A 187 11.01 17.46 11.10
CA VAL A 187 11.93 18.00 12.11
C VAL A 187 13.34 17.57 11.75
N ARG A 188 14.16 18.51 11.26
CA ARG A 188 15.55 18.28 10.81
C ARG A 188 15.64 17.20 9.70
N GLY A 189 14.70 17.24 8.75
CA GLY A 189 14.68 16.34 7.58
C GLY A 189 14.05 14.97 7.84
N GLN A 190 13.56 14.70 9.06
CA GLN A 190 12.85 13.46 9.38
C GLN A 190 11.40 13.76 9.75
N LEU A 191 10.48 12.94 9.27
CA LEU A 191 9.09 12.98 9.72
C LEU A 191 9.04 12.61 11.21
N LYS A 192 8.45 13.49 12.01
CA LYS A 192 8.24 13.27 13.45
C LYS A 192 6.87 13.74 13.85
N ASP A 193 6.24 13.04 14.78
CA ASP A 193 4.96 13.47 15.33
C ASP A 193 5.09 14.83 16.02
N ILE A 194 4.01 15.60 15.93
CA ILE A 194 3.88 16.86 16.66
C ILE A 194 3.65 16.52 18.13
N VAL A 195 4.53 17.04 19.00
CA VAL A 195 4.49 16.80 20.45
C VAL A 195 3.13 17.19 21.04
N GLY A 196 2.48 16.26 21.73
CA GLY A 196 1.16 16.42 22.33
C GLY A 196 -0.02 16.25 21.38
N ILE A 197 0.23 15.90 20.11
CA ILE A 197 -0.78 15.34 19.21
C ILE A 197 -0.53 13.84 19.07
N GLU A 198 0.65 13.42 18.58
CA GLU A 198 0.99 12.00 18.37
C GLU A 198 -0.18 11.23 17.69
N LYS A 199 -0.42 9.96 18.06
CA LYS A 199 -1.44 9.10 17.45
C LYS A 199 -2.87 9.35 17.97
N THR A 200 -3.04 9.90 19.17
CA THR A 200 -4.34 10.00 19.87
C THR A 200 -4.82 11.42 20.10
N GLY A 201 -3.96 12.41 19.90
CA GLY A 201 -4.28 13.81 20.10
C GLY A 201 -5.03 14.40 18.91
N SER A 202 -5.65 15.55 19.16
CA SER A 202 -6.58 16.18 18.23
C SER A 202 -5.91 17.31 17.45
N VAL A 203 -5.96 17.19 16.12
CA VAL A 203 -5.49 18.21 15.18
C VAL A 203 -6.70 18.79 14.44
N MET A 204 -6.71 20.11 14.29
CA MET A 204 -7.77 20.85 13.61
C MET A 204 -7.15 21.65 12.48
N VAL A 205 -7.93 21.88 11.44
CA VAL A 205 -7.58 22.77 10.34
C VAL A 205 -8.69 23.78 10.11
N SER A 206 -8.31 25.03 9.91
CA SER A 206 -9.22 26.13 9.62
C SER A 206 -8.74 26.86 8.38
N LEU A 207 -9.67 27.24 7.51
CA LEU A 207 -9.37 27.99 6.31
C LEU A 207 -9.51 29.49 6.56
N PHE A 208 -8.62 30.29 5.99
CA PHE A 208 -8.66 31.75 6.05
C PHE A 208 -8.50 32.32 4.65
N SER A 209 -9.05 33.50 4.41
CA SER A 209 -8.70 34.30 3.23
C SER A 209 -7.34 34.98 3.42
N GLY A 210 -6.71 35.36 2.32
CA GLY A 210 -5.50 36.20 2.35
C GLY A 210 -5.75 37.61 2.86
N ASN A 211 -4.72 38.17 3.51
CA ASN A 211 -4.64 39.60 3.82
C ASN A 211 -4.67 40.44 2.53
N ILE A 212 -4.66 41.76 2.66
CA ILE A 212 -4.77 42.67 1.52
C ILE A 212 -3.70 42.42 0.42
N ASP A 213 -2.53 41.92 0.81
CA ASP A 213 -1.42 41.62 -0.09
C ASP A 213 -1.39 40.14 -0.55
N ASP A 214 -2.33 39.31 -0.10
CA ASP A 214 -2.40 37.87 -0.36
C ASP A 214 -1.09 37.12 -0.05
N THR A 215 -0.46 37.47 1.07
CA THR A 215 0.82 36.89 1.52
C THR A 215 0.70 36.09 2.82
N ALA A 216 -0.38 36.29 3.57
CA ALA A 216 -0.63 35.64 4.85
C ALA A 216 -2.13 35.57 5.12
N PRO A 217 -2.61 34.66 6.00
CA PRO A 217 -4.01 34.65 6.42
C PRO A 217 -4.43 35.98 7.04
N THR A 218 -5.67 36.40 6.82
CA THR A 218 -6.25 37.60 7.44
C THR A 218 -6.16 37.56 8.97
N GLY A 219 -5.64 38.66 9.55
CA GLY A 219 -5.42 38.81 10.99
C GLY A 219 -6.67 39.13 11.82
N SER A 220 -7.82 39.40 11.21
CA SER A 220 -9.05 39.80 11.89
C SER A 220 -10.12 38.70 11.88
N SER A 221 -10.02 37.80 12.88
CA SER A 221 -11.09 37.07 13.58
C SER A 221 -12.22 36.42 12.77
N GLY A 222 -11.89 35.60 11.78
CA GLY A 222 -12.83 34.59 11.32
C GLY A 222 -12.16 33.57 10.43
N ALA A 223 -12.03 32.33 10.89
CA ALA A 223 -11.91 31.24 9.95
C ALA A 223 -13.14 31.27 9.03
N LEU A 224 -12.96 30.90 7.77
CA LEU A 224 -14.04 30.79 6.81
C LEU A 224 -15.00 29.68 7.23
N LEU A 225 -16.28 29.90 6.99
CA LEU A 225 -17.30 28.87 7.18
C LEU A 225 -17.05 27.76 6.15
N ILE A 226 -16.80 26.54 6.61
CA ILE A 226 -16.57 25.38 5.73
C ILE A 226 -17.81 24.49 5.61
N ASN A 227 -18.71 24.52 6.60
CA ASN A 227 -19.96 23.79 6.54
C ASN A 227 -21.02 24.45 7.44
N SER A 228 -22.28 24.29 7.08
CA SER A 228 -23.44 24.66 7.88
C SER A 228 -24.42 23.49 7.89
N GLN A 229 -24.67 22.90 9.07
CA GLN A 229 -25.62 21.80 9.19
C GLN A 229 -26.89 22.29 9.91
N SER A 230 -28.05 22.08 9.28
CA SER A 230 -29.35 22.22 9.95
C SER A 230 -29.73 20.89 10.62
N THR A 231 -30.36 20.97 11.80
CA THR A 231 -30.85 19.76 12.47
C THR A 231 -32.07 19.22 11.70
N PRO A 232 -32.11 17.93 11.30
CA PRO A 232 -33.24 17.36 10.57
C PRO A 232 -34.54 17.53 11.36
N GLY A 233 -35.60 18.04 10.72
CA GLY A 233 -36.95 18.14 11.30
C GLY A 233 -37.34 19.51 11.87
N THR A 234 -36.52 20.56 11.70
CA THR A 234 -36.90 21.94 12.05
C THR A 234 -37.00 22.79 10.79
N THR A 235 -38.20 23.34 10.52
CA THR A 235 -38.52 24.15 9.34
C THR A 235 -38.11 25.62 9.46
N ASP A 236 -37.63 26.06 10.62
CA ASP A 236 -37.09 27.39 10.82
C ASP A 236 -35.57 27.28 11.03
N GLY A 237 -34.79 28.03 10.25
CA GLY A 237 -33.32 28.12 10.30
C GLY A 237 -32.72 28.64 11.61
N ALA A 238 -33.39 28.42 12.74
CA ALA A 238 -33.01 28.84 14.09
C ALA A 238 -31.97 27.93 14.76
N ASN A 239 -31.70 26.73 14.23
CA ASN A 239 -30.69 25.79 14.75
C ASN A 239 -29.72 25.33 13.64
N VAL A 240 -28.96 26.27 13.09
CA VAL A 240 -27.86 26.00 12.16
C VAL A 240 -26.55 25.95 12.96
N THR A 241 -25.88 24.79 12.95
CA THR A 241 -24.53 24.68 13.49
C THR A 241 -23.54 25.11 12.41
N LEU A 242 -22.79 26.17 12.69
CA LEU A 242 -21.77 26.72 11.82
C LEU A 242 -20.41 26.07 12.14
N GLN A 243 -19.79 25.47 11.13
CA GLN A 243 -18.52 24.79 11.26
C GLN A 243 -17.42 25.60 10.54
N TYR A 244 -16.42 26.02 11.30
CA TYR A 244 -15.31 26.86 10.84
C TYR A 244 -13.97 26.11 10.76
N PHE A 245 -14.00 24.81 11.00
CA PHE A 245 -12.81 23.98 11.07
C PHE A 245 -13.15 22.52 10.78
N ALA A 246 -12.22 21.81 10.17
CA ALA A 246 -12.29 20.37 10.02
C ALA A 246 -11.41 19.70 11.08
N THR A 247 -11.86 18.54 11.54
CA THR A 247 -11.06 17.67 12.41
C THR A 247 -10.17 16.82 11.53
N GLY A 248 -8.86 16.92 11.76
CA GLY A 248 -7.89 16.04 11.13
C GLY A 248 -7.59 14.81 11.97
N GLY A 249 -6.79 13.92 11.40
CA GLY A 249 -6.34 12.68 12.03
C GLY A 249 -4.87 12.42 11.78
N TRP A 250 -4.29 11.57 12.63
CA TRP A 250 -2.97 11.01 12.42
C TRP A 250 -3.04 9.93 11.33
N VAL A 251 -2.15 9.99 10.34
CA VAL A 251 -2.07 9.01 9.23
C VAL A 251 -0.91 8.06 9.48
N SER A 252 0.27 8.62 9.66
CA SER A 252 1.50 7.91 9.98
C SER A 252 2.44 8.88 10.70
N THR A 253 3.61 8.39 11.15
CA THR A 253 4.56 9.21 11.92
C THR A 253 4.85 10.53 11.21
N GLY A 254 4.49 11.65 11.84
CA GLY A 254 4.69 13.00 11.34
C GLY A 254 3.79 13.42 10.17
N ILE A 255 2.79 12.62 9.80
CA ILE A 255 1.83 12.92 8.73
C ILE A 255 0.41 12.96 9.31
N TYR A 256 -0.27 14.06 9.05
CA TYR A 256 -1.66 14.28 9.46
C TYR A 256 -2.49 14.65 8.23
N SER A 257 -3.77 14.32 8.22
CA SER A 257 -4.69 14.68 7.15
C SER A 257 -6.00 15.24 7.67
N ALA A 258 -6.67 16.02 6.85
CA ALA A 258 -8.01 16.52 7.12
C ALA A 258 -8.74 16.70 5.78
N SER A 259 -10.04 16.40 5.79
CA SER A 259 -10.88 16.56 4.62
C SER A 259 -11.83 17.74 4.80
N ILE A 260 -11.88 18.62 3.80
CA ILE A 260 -12.59 19.90 3.84
C ILE A 260 -13.38 20.09 2.54
N ALA A 261 -14.61 20.54 2.68
CA ALA A 261 -15.42 21.10 1.62
C ALA A 261 -15.61 22.59 1.91
N ILE A 262 -15.61 23.44 0.90
CA ILE A 262 -15.90 24.87 1.05
C ILE A 262 -16.50 25.36 -0.26
N THR A 263 -17.61 26.08 -0.20
CA THR A 263 -18.21 26.72 -1.37
C THR A 263 -17.45 27.99 -1.71
N ALA A 264 -17.35 28.31 -3.00
CA ALA A 264 -16.86 29.63 -3.41
C ALA A 264 -17.74 30.72 -2.78
N SER A 265 -17.13 31.70 -2.13
CA SER A 265 -17.84 32.88 -1.65
C SER A 265 -18.34 33.67 -2.86
N GLU A 266 -19.64 33.68 -3.12
CA GLU A 266 -20.26 34.73 -3.94
C GLU A 266 -20.17 36.04 -3.14
N LEU A 267 -19.20 36.90 -3.45
CA LEU A 267 -19.32 38.29 -3.01
C LEU A 267 -20.54 38.89 -3.72
N ALA A 268 -21.47 39.46 -2.94
CA ALA A 268 -22.76 40.04 -3.36
C ALA A 268 -22.68 41.18 -4.41
N THR A 269 -21.51 41.43 -5.00
CA THR A 269 -21.23 42.52 -5.93
C THR A 269 -20.53 42.09 -7.22
N GLY A 270 -20.56 40.81 -7.59
CA GLY A 270 -20.08 40.35 -8.91
C GLY A 270 -18.56 40.34 -9.10
N PHE A 271 -17.82 39.91 -8.07
CA PHE A 271 -16.36 39.72 -8.14
C PHE A 271 -15.96 38.27 -7.86
N ASP A 272 -14.77 37.95 -8.38
CA ASP A 272 -14.09 36.65 -8.42
C ASP A 272 -14.03 35.94 -7.04
N PRO A 273 -14.02 34.60 -7.03
CA PRO A 273 -13.83 33.81 -5.81
C PRO A 273 -12.50 34.14 -5.10
N ILE A 274 -12.38 33.74 -3.83
CA ILE A 274 -11.13 33.91 -3.06
C ILE A 274 -9.98 33.20 -3.80
N LEU A 275 -8.96 33.96 -4.21
CA LEU A 275 -7.87 33.44 -5.04
C LEU A 275 -6.91 32.51 -4.29
N THR A 276 -6.69 32.78 -3.01
CA THR A 276 -5.81 31.98 -2.14
C THR A 276 -6.50 31.74 -0.80
N LEU A 277 -6.60 30.47 -0.44
CA LEU A 277 -7.00 30.01 0.88
C LEU A 277 -5.75 29.67 1.70
N TYR A 278 -5.79 29.92 3.00
CA TYR A 278 -4.72 29.55 3.92
C TYR A 278 -5.23 28.49 4.89
N ASP A 279 -4.67 27.28 4.83
CA ASP A 279 -4.95 26.21 5.77
C ASP A 279 -4.09 26.37 7.02
N VAL A 280 -4.72 26.74 8.13
CA VAL A 280 -4.06 26.90 9.43
C VAL A 280 -4.31 25.66 10.28
N TRP A 281 -3.24 24.90 10.51
CA TRP A 281 -3.25 23.72 11.34
C TRP A 281 -2.96 24.08 12.79
N SER A 282 -3.77 23.56 13.71
CA SER A 282 -3.63 23.84 15.13
C SER A 282 -4.08 22.70 16.03
N SER A 283 -3.66 22.74 17.29
CA SER A 283 -4.31 21.94 18.32
C SER A 283 -5.67 22.54 18.67
N GLY A 284 -6.57 21.69 19.15
CA GLY A 284 -7.93 22.08 19.51
C GLY A 284 -8.82 20.85 19.58
N SER A 285 -10.05 21.02 20.04
CA SER A 285 -11.06 19.96 20.04
C SER A 285 -12.45 20.58 19.97
N LEU A 286 -13.38 19.86 19.33
CA LEU A 286 -14.81 20.12 19.41
C LEU A 286 -15.29 20.12 20.87
N ALA A 287 -14.79 19.20 21.68
CA ALA A 287 -15.18 19.03 23.08
C ALA A 287 -14.86 20.27 23.95
N ASP A 288 -13.79 20.99 23.61
CA ASP A 288 -13.34 22.17 24.37
C ASP A 288 -13.88 23.48 23.81
N GLY A 289 -14.68 23.45 22.74
CA GLY A 289 -15.18 24.64 22.03
C GLY A 289 -14.10 25.54 21.42
N LYS A 290 -12.84 25.06 21.35
CA LYS A 290 -11.68 25.82 20.87
C LYS A 290 -10.94 25.01 19.81
N HIS A 291 -10.97 25.49 18.57
CA HIS A 291 -10.33 24.85 17.42
C HIS A 291 -8.95 25.44 17.07
N LEU A 292 -8.60 26.63 17.59
CA LEU A 292 -7.33 27.33 17.35
C LEU A 292 -6.56 27.58 18.68
N LYS A 293 -5.98 26.53 19.30
CA LYS A 293 -5.21 26.68 20.54
C LYS A 293 -3.72 26.96 20.29
N ARG A 294 -3.02 26.05 19.61
CA ARG A 294 -1.59 26.18 19.26
C ARG A 294 -1.44 25.93 17.77
N ARG A 295 -1.01 26.94 17.02
CA ARG A 295 -0.77 26.83 15.57
C ARG A 295 0.53 26.07 15.30
N PHE A 296 0.52 25.21 14.29
CA PHE A 296 1.63 24.37 13.89
C PHE A 296 2.20 24.78 12.54
N HIS A 297 1.28 25.00 11.60
CA HIS A 297 1.61 25.18 10.21
C HIS A 297 0.52 26.03 9.57
N THR A 298 0.93 26.86 8.62
CA THR A 298 0.03 27.57 7.73
C THR A 298 0.50 27.26 6.32
N GLY A 299 -0.35 26.58 5.56
CA GLY A 299 -0.17 26.37 4.14
C GLY A 299 -0.93 27.41 3.33
N SER A 300 -0.76 27.34 2.01
CA SER A 300 -1.57 28.08 1.05
C SER A 300 -2.11 27.13 0.00
N ILE A 301 -3.31 27.44 -0.48
CA ILE A 301 -4.09 26.65 -1.42
C ILE A 301 -4.63 27.63 -2.46
N LYS A 302 -4.49 27.27 -3.74
CA LYS A 302 -5.13 28.01 -4.84
C LYS A 302 -6.34 27.20 -5.32
N PRO A 303 -7.55 27.50 -4.82
CA PRO A 303 -8.73 26.72 -5.15
C PRO A 303 -9.15 26.94 -6.60
N ILE A 304 -9.71 25.90 -7.20
CA ILE A 304 -10.19 25.85 -8.57
C ILE A 304 -11.72 25.87 -8.53
N LEU A 305 -12.34 26.70 -9.36
CA LEU A 305 -13.80 26.64 -9.56
C LEU A 305 -14.15 25.36 -10.34
N GLN A 306 -15.07 24.59 -9.79
CA GLN A 306 -15.57 23.40 -10.45
C GLN A 306 -16.78 23.73 -11.34
N ASP A 307 -16.52 23.83 -12.64
CA ASP A 307 -17.52 24.06 -13.68
C ASP A 307 -17.94 22.77 -14.39
N SER A 308 -19.16 22.77 -14.95
CA SER A 308 -19.61 21.70 -15.84
C SER A 308 -18.82 21.72 -17.16
N LEU A 309 -18.07 20.67 -17.45
CA LEU A 309 -17.39 20.53 -18.74
C LEU A 309 -18.31 19.86 -19.76
N ASN A 310 -18.43 20.46 -20.95
CA ASN A 310 -19.20 19.90 -22.08
C ASN A 310 -18.35 19.00 -23.00
N THR A 311 -17.05 18.85 -22.72
CA THR A 311 -16.11 18.10 -23.54
C THR A 311 -15.16 17.29 -22.68
N ILE A 312 -14.83 16.08 -23.12
CA ILE A 312 -13.81 15.24 -22.50
C ILE A 312 -12.44 15.68 -23.03
N GLN A 313 -11.53 16.10 -22.14
CA GLN A 313 -10.14 16.36 -22.52
C GLN A 313 -9.32 15.06 -22.44
N THR A 314 -9.19 14.36 -23.57
CA THR A 314 -8.24 13.24 -23.71
C THR A 314 -6.95 13.75 -24.31
N GLY A 315 -6.12 14.41 -23.50
CA GLY A 315 -4.78 14.87 -23.91
C GLY A 315 -3.74 13.75 -23.79
N ARG A 316 -2.85 13.63 -24.79
CA ARG A 316 -1.62 12.83 -24.59
C ARG A 316 -0.72 13.53 -23.58
N ASN A 317 -0.17 12.78 -22.63
CA ASN A 317 0.71 13.32 -21.59
C ASN A 317 2.19 13.18 -21.96
N TYR A 318 2.99 14.12 -21.48
CA TYR A 318 4.43 14.03 -21.40
C TYR A 318 4.82 13.76 -19.94
N LEU A 319 5.61 12.70 -19.72
CA LEU A 319 6.08 12.29 -18.42
C LEU A 319 7.59 12.48 -18.29
N SER A 320 8.05 12.84 -17.10
CA SER A 320 9.47 12.81 -16.72
C SER A 320 9.62 12.47 -15.24
N ILE A 321 10.64 11.72 -14.84
CA ILE A 321 11.02 11.58 -13.43
C ILE A 321 12.12 12.60 -13.14
N THR A 322 11.84 13.60 -12.30
CA THR A 322 12.72 14.76 -12.11
C THR A 322 14.00 14.44 -11.35
N ASN A 323 13.97 13.39 -10.52
CA ASN A 323 15.07 12.98 -9.66
C ASN A 323 15.58 11.56 -9.95
N LEU A 324 15.40 11.08 -11.20
CA LEU A 324 15.89 9.77 -11.62
C LEU A 324 17.43 9.75 -11.63
N ARG A 325 18.02 8.74 -10.99
CA ARG A 325 19.45 8.43 -11.08
C ARG A 325 19.65 7.26 -12.06
N ASN A 326 20.84 7.20 -12.66
CA ASN A 326 21.20 6.09 -13.53
C ASN A 326 21.34 4.77 -12.77
N SER A 327 21.68 4.83 -11.48
CA SER A 327 21.82 3.66 -10.62
C SER A 327 21.40 3.93 -9.18
N TYR A 328 20.96 2.86 -8.52
CA TYR A 328 20.53 2.82 -7.13
C TYR A 328 21.19 1.62 -6.44
N ARG A 329 21.39 1.71 -5.12
CA ARG A 329 21.89 0.58 -4.34
C ARG A 329 20.74 -0.39 -4.04
N GLN A 330 21.07 -1.67 -3.90
CA GLN A 330 20.07 -2.69 -3.57
C GLN A 330 19.42 -2.46 -2.18
N ASP A 331 20.12 -1.84 -1.24
CA ASP A 331 19.66 -1.59 0.13
C ASP A 331 18.94 -0.23 0.30
N GLU A 332 18.63 0.45 -0.80
CA GLU A 332 18.04 1.78 -0.80
C GLU A 332 16.54 1.77 -1.10
N THR A 333 15.77 2.51 -0.32
CA THR A 333 14.42 2.94 -0.69
C THR A 333 14.48 4.36 -1.23
N ALA A 334 14.06 4.56 -2.49
CA ALA A 334 14.15 5.86 -3.15
C ALA A 334 12.76 6.42 -3.49
N ARG A 335 12.59 7.73 -3.30
CA ARG A 335 11.41 8.47 -3.79
C ARG A 335 11.62 8.88 -5.25
N PHE A 336 10.61 8.68 -6.08
CA PHE A 336 10.58 9.07 -7.49
C PHE A 336 9.48 10.11 -7.70
N ASN A 337 9.85 11.29 -8.20
CA ASN A 337 8.93 12.39 -8.45
C ASN A 337 8.56 12.42 -9.94
N LEU A 338 7.32 12.08 -10.24
CA LEU A 338 6.77 12.01 -11.58
C LEU A 338 6.14 13.35 -11.97
N TYR A 339 6.82 14.04 -12.87
CA TYR A 339 6.32 15.23 -13.52
C TYR A 339 5.44 14.85 -14.72
N VAL A 340 4.24 15.42 -14.80
CA VAL A 340 3.28 15.17 -15.88
C VAL A 340 2.85 16.51 -16.46
N ARG A 341 2.79 16.61 -17.79
CA ARG A 341 2.20 17.76 -18.47
C ARG A 341 1.48 17.32 -19.74
N GLU A 342 0.58 18.14 -20.25
CA GLU A 342 -0.07 17.87 -21.54
C GLU A 342 0.88 18.12 -22.71
N LYS A 343 0.87 17.23 -23.71
CA LYS A 343 1.77 17.30 -24.87
C LYS A 343 1.47 18.50 -25.78
N ASN A 344 0.21 18.92 -25.85
CA ASN A 344 -0.24 20.04 -26.69
C ASN A 344 -0.19 21.40 -25.98
N TRP A 345 0.43 21.47 -24.79
CA TRP A 345 0.60 22.72 -24.07
C TRP A 345 1.52 23.68 -24.84
N SER A 346 0.95 24.79 -25.32
CA SER A 346 1.66 25.86 -26.01
C SER A 346 1.90 27.02 -25.04
N PRO A 347 3.13 27.20 -24.51
CA PRO A 347 3.41 28.30 -23.60
C PRO A 347 3.23 29.65 -24.33
N ASN A 348 2.49 30.56 -23.72
CA ASN A 348 2.49 31.98 -24.13
C ASN A 348 3.81 32.65 -23.73
N VAL A 349 4.12 33.83 -24.29
CA VAL A 349 5.39 34.55 -24.03
C VAL A 349 5.60 34.84 -22.53
N TYR A 350 4.52 34.99 -21.75
CA TYR A 350 4.58 35.15 -20.29
C TYR A 350 5.03 33.88 -19.56
N THR A 351 4.60 32.69 -20.00
CA THR A 351 5.07 31.41 -19.43
C THR A 351 6.53 31.08 -19.76
N LYS A 352 7.14 31.69 -20.79
CA LYS A 352 8.60 31.59 -21.03
C LYS A 352 9.44 32.31 -19.96
N ALA A 353 8.83 33.22 -19.20
CA ALA A 353 9.50 34.01 -18.16
C ALA A 353 9.27 33.48 -16.74
N ASN A 354 8.60 32.33 -16.57
CA ASN A 354 8.48 31.66 -15.27
C ASN A 354 9.40 30.43 -15.24
N THR A 355 10.25 30.32 -14.22
CA THR A 355 11.21 29.22 -14.05
C THR A 355 10.54 27.91 -13.61
N ASN A 356 9.31 27.96 -13.09
CA ASN A 356 8.58 26.80 -12.60
C ASN A 356 7.38 26.51 -13.51
N ILE A 357 7.46 25.43 -14.29
CA ILE A 357 6.33 24.94 -15.08
C ILE A 357 5.44 24.10 -14.15
N GLU A 358 4.16 24.42 -14.09
CA GLU A 358 3.19 23.69 -13.27
C GLU A 358 3.01 22.26 -13.80
N THR A 359 3.06 21.29 -12.89
CA THR A 359 2.79 19.89 -13.20
C THR A 359 1.29 19.61 -13.10
N LYS A 360 0.79 18.73 -13.95
CA LYS A 360 -0.56 18.17 -13.84
C LYS A 360 -0.55 17.04 -12.81
N THR A 361 -1.43 17.10 -11.82
CA THR A 361 -1.64 15.99 -10.89
C THR A 361 -2.61 14.97 -11.50
N VAL A 362 -2.20 13.71 -11.51
CA VAL A 362 -3.01 12.57 -12.00
C VAL A 362 -3.53 11.80 -10.80
N HIS A 363 -4.85 11.80 -10.58
CA HIS A 363 -5.47 11.19 -9.40
C HIS A 363 -5.41 9.65 -9.38
N SER A 364 -5.34 9.03 -10.56
CA SER A 364 -5.32 7.56 -10.70
C SER A 364 -4.18 7.17 -11.63
N ALA A 365 -3.02 6.97 -11.03
CA ALA A 365 -1.79 6.55 -11.70
C ALA A 365 -1.20 5.35 -10.96
N SER A 366 -0.72 4.37 -11.70
CA SER A 366 -0.05 3.17 -11.17
C SER A 366 1.26 2.92 -11.94
N TYR A 367 2.24 2.33 -11.28
CA TYR A 367 3.52 1.94 -11.89
C TYR A 367 3.69 0.43 -11.95
N ARG A 368 4.56 -0.01 -12.87
CA ARG A 368 5.13 -1.36 -12.89
C ARG A 368 6.63 -1.28 -13.09
N VAL A 369 7.34 -2.35 -12.72
CA VAL A 369 8.78 -2.47 -12.85
C VAL A 369 9.11 -3.77 -13.56
N TYR A 370 9.81 -3.66 -14.69
CA TYR A 370 10.26 -4.83 -15.44
C TYR A 370 11.75 -4.76 -15.74
N ARG A 371 12.38 -5.93 -15.82
CA ARG A 371 13.79 -6.07 -16.20
C ARG A 371 13.92 -5.88 -17.71
N THR A 372 14.83 -5.01 -18.14
CA THR A 372 14.92 -4.64 -19.57
C THR A 372 15.54 -5.73 -20.45
N LEU A 373 16.28 -6.68 -19.86
CA LEU A 373 16.97 -7.75 -20.58
C LEU A 373 16.01 -8.78 -21.20
N ASP A 374 15.01 -9.20 -20.43
CA ASP A 374 14.11 -10.31 -20.76
C ASP A 374 12.63 -9.96 -20.55
N SER A 375 12.32 -8.70 -20.22
CA SER A 375 10.97 -8.22 -19.91
C SER A 375 10.32 -8.95 -18.74
N TYR A 376 11.12 -9.48 -17.80
CA TYR A 376 10.59 -10.07 -16.58
C TYR A 376 9.89 -9.00 -15.74
N GLU A 377 8.59 -9.16 -15.49
CA GLU A 377 7.82 -8.27 -14.60
C GLU A 377 8.23 -8.54 -13.15
N ALA A 378 9.04 -7.65 -12.58
CA ALA A 378 9.47 -7.75 -11.19
C ALA A 378 8.40 -7.24 -10.22
N VAL A 379 7.67 -6.21 -10.64
CA VAL A 379 6.49 -5.68 -9.94
C VAL A 379 5.45 -5.35 -11.00
N GLU A 380 4.31 -6.04 -10.94
CA GLU A 380 3.20 -5.83 -11.87
C GLU A 380 2.36 -4.62 -11.48
N TYR A 381 1.44 -4.22 -12.37
CA TYR A 381 0.47 -3.19 -12.04
C TYR A 381 -0.50 -3.67 -10.95
N GLY A 382 -0.31 -3.19 -9.73
CA GLY A 382 -1.28 -3.32 -8.66
C GLY A 382 -2.47 -2.39 -8.83
N THR A 383 -3.38 -2.70 -9.75
CA THR A 383 -4.64 -1.96 -9.99
C THR A 383 -5.85 -2.77 -9.52
N GLY A 384 -7.00 -2.12 -9.31
CA GLY A 384 -8.24 -2.79 -8.91
C GLY A 384 -8.52 -2.67 -7.42
N SER A 385 -8.56 -3.78 -6.69
CA SER A 385 -8.85 -3.79 -5.25
C SER A 385 -7.64 -3.41 -4.38
N ASP A 386 -6.44 -3.83 -4.78
CA ASP A 386 -5.28 -3.79 -3.88
C ASP A 386 -4.54 -2.46 -3.97
N ASN A 387 -4.51 -1.84 -5.15
CA ASN A 387 -3.92 -0.53 -5.43
C ASN A 387 -2.47 -0.35 -4.93
N HIS A 388 -1.71 -1.43 -4.77
CA HIS A 388 -0.38 -1.44 -4.12
C HIS A 388 0.76 -0.80 -4.93
N THR A 389 0.47 -0.34 -6.15
CA THR A 389 1.42 0.42 -6.98
C THR A 389 0.89 1.80 -7.35
N TYR A 390 -0.15 2.27 -6.65
CA TYR A 390 -0.69 3.60 -6.89
C TYR A 390 0.33 4.68 -6.53
N LEU A 391 0.32 5.75 -7.31
CA LEU A 391 1.14 6.92 -7.03
C LEU A 391 0.41 7.83 -6.06
N SER A 392 1.17 8.32 -5.08
CA SER A 392 0.77 9.47 -4.27
C SER A 392 0.79 10.74 -5.12
N TYR A 393 0.16 11.79 -4.62
CA TYR A 393 0.28 13.13 -5.19
C TYR A 393 0.18 14.23 -4.14
N ASP A 394 0.84 15.34 -4.44
CA ASP A 394 0.77 16.59 -3.70
C ASP A 394 0.85 17.80 -4.67
N VAL A 395 1.04 19.01 -4.14
CA VAL A 395 1.21 20.25 -4.91
C VAL A 395 2.36 20.21 -5.94
N SER A 396 3.32 19.31 -5.75
CA SER A 396 4.49 19.10 -6.60
C SER A 396 4.28 18.01 -7.66
N GLY A 397 3.07 17.44 -7.75
CA GLY A 397 2.71 16.39 -8.70
C GLY A 397 2.69 14.99 -8.09
N ASN A 398 2.81 13.98 -8.96
CA ASN A 398 2.77 12.58 -8.54
C ASN A 398 4.12 12.08 -8.04
N TYR A 399 4.12 11.15 -7.10
CA TYR A 399 5.34 10.50 -6.61
C TYR A 399 5.05 9.13 -6.01
N PHE A 400 6.11 8.33 -5.82
CA PHE A 400 6.05 7.06 -5.10
C PHE A 400 7.42 6.75 -4.49
N ASN A 401 7.43 5.89 -3.48
CA ASN A 401 8.66 5.32 -2.93
C ASN A 401 8.80 3.90 -3.45
N PHE A 402 10.03 3.49 -3.77
CA PHE A 402 10.29 2.14 -4.24
C PHE A 402 11.50 1.54 -3.51
N ASP A 403 11.34 0.33 -3.01
CA ASP A 403 12.39 -0.45 -2.35
C ASP A 403 13.17 -1.28 -3.38
N MET A 404 14.45 -0.97 -3.55
CA MET A 404 15.32 -1.65 -4.51
C MET A 404 15.63 -3.09 -4.12
N ASN A 405 15.37 -3.48 -2.87
CA ASN A 405 15.58 -4.85 -2.41
C ASN A 405 14.67 -5.86 -3.12
N LEU A 406 13.55 -5.40 -3.71
CA LEU A 406 12.66 -6.20 -4.54
C LEU A 406 13.30 -6.64 -5.86
N LEU A 407 14.43 -6.04 -6.26
CA LEU A 407 15.06 -6.23 -7.55
C LEU A 407 16.38 -6.99 -7.43
N GLN A 408 16.64 -7.87 -8.40
CA GLN A 408 17.92 -8.55 -8.50
C GLN A 408 19.03 -7.54 -8.86
N PRO A 409 20.13 -7.44 -8.08
CA PRO A 409 21.24 -6.53 -8.38
C PRO A 409 22.03 -6.98 -9.61
N GLY A 410 22.68 -6.03 -10.26
CA GLY A 410 23.47 -6.21 -11.50
C GLY A 410 22.66 -6.13 -12.79
N TYR A 411 21.37 -5.77 -12.71
CA TYR A 411 20.47 -5.66 -13.86
C TYR A 411 19.93 -4.24 -14.04
N GLU A 412 19.49 -3.95 -15.26
CA GLU A 412 18.75 -2.75 -15.60
C GLU A 412 17.25 -3.03 -15.59
N TYR A 413 16.51 -2.10 -15.02
CA TYR A 413 15.05 -2.13 -14.91
C TYR A 413 14.46 -0.85 -15.51
N ALA A 414 13.17 -0.88 -15.80
CA ALA A 414 12.44 0.29 -16.24
C ALA A 414 11.12 0.44 -15.49
N PHE A 415 10.80 1.68 -15.11
CA PHE A 415 9.45 2.06 -14.71
C PHE A 415 8.60 2.30 -15.95
N ALA A 416 7.39 1.75 -15.94
CA ALA A 416 6.30 2.11 -16.84
C ALA A 416 5.09 2.56 -16.03
N PHE A 417 4.33 3.50 -16.55
CA PHE A 417 3.19 4.10 -15.86
C PHE A 417 1.91 3.89 -16.65
N SER A 418 0.83 3.67 -15.93
CA SER A 418 -0.51 3.60 -16.50
C SER A 418 -1.43 4.56 -15.76
N PHE A 419 -2.26 5.28 -16.51
CA PHE A 419 -3.23 6.24 -15.96
C PHE A 419 -4.64 5.74 -16.24
N TYR A 420 -5.52 5.83 -15.25
CA TYR A 420 -6.91 5.47 -15.43
C TYR A 420 -7.64 6.55 -16.23
N ASP A 421 -8.28 6.16 -17.33
CA ASP A 421 -9.10 7.02 -18.14
C ASP A 421 -10.59 6.73 -17.85
N ASN A 422 -11.24 7.66 -17.15
CA ASN A 422 -12.66 7.56 -16.81
C ASN A 422 -13.56 7.45 -18.05
N SER A 423 -13.17 8.04 -19.19
CA SER A 423 -13.96 7.99 -20.42
C SER A 423 -13.93 6.62 -21.09
N LEU A 424 -12.80 5.92 -20.97
CA LEU A 424 -12.63 4.56 -21.48
C LEU A 424 -12.92 3.49 -20.41
N SER A 425 -13.13 3.91 -19.16
CA SER A 425 -13.24 3.03 -17.99
C SER A 425 -12.10 2.02 -17.90
N SER A 426 -10.89 2.41 -18.34
CA SER A 426 -9.75 1.50 -18.47
C SER A 426 -8.42 2.19 -18.21
N TRP A 427 -7.41 1.39 -17.89
CA TRP A 427 -6.04 1.82 -17.65
C TRP A 427 -5.29 1.95 -18.97
N VAL A 428 -4.70 3.13 -19.21
CA VAL A 428 -3.96 3.44 -20.43
C VAL A 428 -2.47 3.60 -20.10
N GLU A 429 -1.67 2.65 -20.58
CA GLU A 429 -0.20 2.68 -20.43
C GLU A 429 0.39 3.86 -21.21
N GLN A 430 1.27 4.61 -20.56
CA GLN A 430 1.93 5.77 -21.13
C GLN A 430 3.14 5.33 -21.98
N GLU A 431 3.55 6.11 -22.99
CA GLU A 431 4.60 5.71 -23.94
C GLU A 431 6.02 5.72 -23.31
N GLN A 432 6.25 6.58 -22.31
CA GLN A 432 7.57 6.79 -21.72
C GLN A 432 8.01 5.62 -20.82
N ARG A 433 9.31 5.30 -20.85
CA ARG A 433 9.97 4.32 -19.97
C ARG A 433 11.16 4.97 -19.28
N PHE A 434 11.32 4.70 -18.00
CA PHE A 434 12.38 5.31 -17.19
C PHE A 434 13.33 4.25 -16.69
N LYS A 435 14.50 4.16 -17.32
CA LYS A 435 15.47 3.12 -17.08
C LYS A 435 16.43 3.49 -15.95
N PHE A 436 16.81 2.50 -15.15
CA PHE A 436 17.81 2.62 -14.09
C PHE A 436 18.47 1.27 -13.83
N ARG A 437 19.63 1.28 -13.17
CA ARG A 437 20.34 0.08 -12.73
C ARG A 437 20.25 -0.14 -11.22
N VAL A 438 20.20 -1.39 -10.81
CA VAL A 438 20.37 -1.77 -9.41
C VAL A 438 21.77 -2.34 -9.24
N GLU A 439 22.58 -1.68 -8.42
CA GLU A 439 23.97 -2.07 -8.20
C GLU A 439 24.09 -2.97 -6.97
N LYS A 440 25.03 -3.91 -7.06
CA LYS A 440 25.42 -4.74 -5.91
C LYS A 440 26.33 -3.93 -4.99
N LEU A 441 26.18 -4.12 -3.68
CA LEU A 441 27.10 -3.57 -2.67
C LEU A 441 28.53 -4.08 -2.84
#